data_AF-A0A7S2QMF4-F1
#
_entry.id   AF-A0A7S2QMF4-F1
#
_cell.length_a   1.000
_cell.length_b   1.000
_cell.length_c   1.000
_cell.angle_alpha   90.00
_cell.angle_beta   90.00
_cell.angle_gamma   90.00
#
_symmetry.space_group_name_H-M   'P 1'
#
loop_
_entity.id
_entity.type
_entity.pdbx_description
1 polymer ?
#
loop_
_entity_poly.entity_id
_entity_poly.type
_entity_poly.pdbx_seq_one_letter_code
_entity_poly.pdbx_strand_id
1 'polypeptide(L)'
;RWNMLGAVLANRKRHADALVAYEQALAAQPHYPRALTNRGIALQAGGNAAGAAAAFLAAVELVPEWAALTLWKMLETATEDQPSWAEAVGQKSIPRLRELLGGAAVEPVVV
;
A
#
# COMPACT_ATOMS: atom_id res chain seq x y z
N ARG A 1 14.77 8.88 -8.99
CA ARG A 1 15.91 8.39 -8.16
C ARG A 1 15.43 7.66 -6.91
N TRP A 2 14.53 8.25 -6.13
CA TRP A 2 14.02 7.71 -4.87
C TRP A 2 13.35 6.32 -4.97
N ASN A 3 12.47 6.08 -5.94
CA ASN A 3 11.85 4.76 -6.11
C ASN A 3 12.86 3.64 -6.43
N MET A 4 13.88 3.92 -7.24
CA MET A 4 14.94 2.94 -7.51
C MET A 4 15.77 2.65 -6.25
N LEU A 5 16.09 3.69 -5.47
CA LEU A 5 16.78 3.53 -4.19
C LEU A 5 15.95 2.66 -3.23
N GLY A 6 14.66 2.94 -3.10
CA GLY A 6 13.75 2.14 -2.29
C GLY A 6 13.74 0.67 -2.70
N ALA A 7 13.69 0.39 -4.00
CA ALA A 7 13.72 -0.99 -4.51
C ALA A 7 15.03 -1.71 -4.16
N VAL A 8 16.17 -1.04 -4.30
CA VAL A 8 17.49 -1.59 -3.91
C VAL A 8 17.55 -1.87 -2.41
N LEU A 9 17.03 -0.97 -1.58
CA LEU A 9 16.99 -1.14 -0.12
C LEU A 9 16.05 -2.29 0.29
N ALA A 10 14.88 -2.39 -0.32
CA ALA A 10 13.92 -3.46 -0.07
C ALA A 10 14.51 -4.84 -0.42
N ASN A 11 15.22 -4.96 -1.54
CA ASN A 11 15.92 -6.19 -1.92
C ASN A 11 17.00 -6.60 -0.92
N ARG A 12 17.56 -5.64 -0.16
CA ARG A 12 18.50 -5.89 0.94
C ARG A 12 17.81 -6.10 2.29
N LYS A 13 16.49 -6.31 2.31
CA LYS A 13 15.65 -6.44 3.51
C LYS A 13 15.71 -5.23 4.45
N ARG A 14 16.17 -4.07 3.96
CA ARG A 14 16.17 -2.80 4.69
C ARG A 14 14.83 -2.11 4.49
N HIS A 15 13.76 -2.73 4.99
CA HIS A 15 12.39 -2.32 4.71
C HIS A 15 12.09 -0.90 5.22
N ALA A 16 12.55 -0.53 6.41
CA ALA A 16 12.37 0.82 6.96
C ALA A 16 13.01 1.91 6.07
N ASP A 17 14.27 1.72 5.64
CA ASP A 17 14.94 2.68 4.75
C ASP A 17 14.27 2.73 3.36
N ALA A 18 13.77 1.60 2.89
CA ALA A 18 13.03 1.54 1.63
C ALA A 18 11.74 2.38 1.70
N LEU A 19 11.03 2.33 2.83
CA LEU A 19 9.82 3.14 3.06
C LEU A 19 10.14 4.62 3.00
N VAL A 20 11.19 5.07 3.67
CA VAL A 20 11.64 6.48 3.60
C VAL A 20 11.92 6.87 2.15
N ALA A 21 12.61 6.02 1.38
CA ALA A 21 12.87 6.30 -0.03
C ALA A 21 11.59 6.35 -0.87
N TYR A 22 10.59 5.49 -0.61
CA TYR A 22 9.31 5.55 -1.32
C TYR A 22 8.50 6.79 -0.92
N GLU A 23 8.52 7.20 0.34
CA GLU A 23 7.90 8.44 0.81
C GLU A 23 8.50 9.66 0.12
N GLN A 24 9.83 9.71 -0.05
CA GLN A 24 10.47 10.77 -0.84
C GLN A 24 10.06 10.72 -2.32
N ALA A 25 9.86 9.53 -2.89
CA ALA A 25 9.35 9.40 -4.25
C ALA A 25 7.92 9.94 -4.38
N LEU A 26 7.06 9.66 -3.39
CA LEU A 26 5.66 10.07 -3.36
C LEU A 26 5.49 11.55 -2.99
N ALA A 27 6.37 12.12 -2.18
CA ALA A 27 6.40 13.56 -1.93
C ALA A 27 6.70 14.34 -3.22
N ALA A 28 7.59 13.82 -4.07
CA ALA A 28 7.88 14.42 -5.37
C ALA A 28 6.80 14.13 -6.42
N GLN A 29 6.18 12.95 -6.38
CA GLN A 29 5.11 12.54 -7.29
C GLN A 29 4.04 11.73 -6.55
N PRO A 30 2.99 12.38 -6.01
CA PRO A 30 1.97 11.72 -5.19
C PRO A 30 1.21 10.61 -5.95
N HIS A 31 0.98 10.82 -7.25
CA HIS A 31 0.28 9.88 -8.12
C HIS A 31 1.26 8.98 -8.87
N TYR A 32 2.11 8.25 -8.13
CA TYR A 32 3.09 7.34 -8.72
C TYR A 32 2.79 5.88 -8.36
N PRO A 33 2.01 5.14 -9.19
CA PRO A 33 1.53 3.80 -8.87
C PRO A 33 2.63 2.84 -8.45
N ARG A 34 3.77 2.85 -9.16
CA ARG A 34 4.90 1.95 -8.86
C ARG A 34 5.51 2.22 -7.48
N ALA A 35 5.62 3.48 -7.06
CA ALA A 35 6.12 3.79 -5.71
C ALA A 35 5.10 3.42 -4.62
N LEU A 36 3.80 3.60 -4.88
CA LEU A 36 2.72 3.16 -3.98
C LEU A 36 2.71 1.64 -3.82
N THR A 37 2.80 0.88 -4.91
CA THR A 37 2.89 -0.59 -4.87
C THR A 37 4.12 -1.04 -4.09
N ASN A 38 5.29 -0.47 -4.37
CA ASN A 38 6.52 -0.85 -3.68
C ASN A 38 6.50 -0.49 -2.19
N ARG A 39 5.86 0.63 -1.82
CA ARG A 39 5.60 1.00 -0.43
C ARG A 39 4.70 -0.04 0.24
N GLY A 40 3.63 -0.46 -0.42
CA GLY A 40 2.72 -1.50 0.10
C GLY A 40 3.44 -2.81 0.39
N ILE A 41 4.27 -3.29 -0.54
CA ILE A 41 5.08 -4.51 -0.36
C ILE A 41 6.04 -4.37 0.83
N ALA A 42 6.71 -3.22 0.96
CA ALA A 42 7.62 -2.98 2.08
C ALA A 42 6.90 -2.90 3.43
N LEU A 43 5.69 -2.34 3.49
CA LEU A 43 4.86 -2.30 4.70
C LEU A 43 4.37 -3.69 5.09
N GLN A 44 3.93 -4.49 4.13
CA GLN A 44 3.49 -5.87 4.37
C GLN A 44 4.65 -6.73 4.90
N ALA A 45 5.85 -6.60 4.32
CA ALA A 45 7.05 -7.27 4.83
C ALA A 45 7.45 -6.82 6.25
N GLY A 46 7.08 -5.59 6.63
CA GLY A 46 7.25 -5.05 7.98
C GLY A 46 6.09 -5.35 8.94
N GLY A 47 5.10 -6.15 8.53
CA GLY A 47 3.93 -6.51 9.34
C GLY A 47 2.84 -5.43 9.42
N ASN A 48 2.97 -4.32 8.69
CA ASN A 48 1.95 -3.26 8.64
C ASN A 48 0.94 -3.53 7.52
N ALA A 49 0.04 -4.48 7.75
CA ALA A 49 -1.00 -4.89 6.82
C ALA A 49 -1.95 -3.73 6.43
N ALA A 50 -2.37 -2.92 7.40
CA ALA A 50 -3.24 -1.76 7.19
C ALA A 50 -2.60 -0.71 6.25
N GLY A 51 -1.34 -0.35 6.52
CA GLY A 51 -0.59 0.57 5.67
C GLY A 51 -0.33 0.01 4.27
N ALA A 52 -0.12 -1.31 4.16
CA ALA A 52 0.02 -1.98 2.87
C ALA A 52 -1.26 -1.89 2.05
N ALA A 53 -2.41 -2.24 2.65
CA ALA A 53 -3.71 -2.14 2.01
C ALA A 53 -4.00 -0.71 1.54
N ALA A 54 -3.73 0.31 2.36
CA ALA A 54 -3.91 1.70 1.97
C ALA A 54 -3.03 2.10 0.77
N ALA A 55 -1.77 1.64 0.74
CA ALA A 55 -0.87 1.92 -0.38
C ALA A 55 -1.29 1.23 -1.67
N PHE A 56 -1.76 -0.02 -1.59
CA PHE A 56 -2.27 -0.76 -2.75
C PHE A 56 -3.58 -0.17 -3.27
N LEU A 57 -4.50 0.23 -2.39
CA LEU A 57 -5.73 0.92 -2.78
C LEU A 57 -5.42 2.21 -3.55
N ALA A 58 -4.52 3.04 -3.02
CA ALA A 58 -4.08 4.26 -3.70
C ALA A 58 -3.47 3.96 -5.09
N ALA A 59 -2.78 2.83 -5.26
CA ALA A 59 -2.26 2.42 -6.57
C ALA A 59 -3.39 1.95 -7.51
N VAL A 60 -4.40 1.22 -7.01
CA VAL A 60 -5.57 0.76 -7.79
C VAL A 60 -6.30 1.94 -8.40
N GLU A 61 -6.52 3.01 -7.63
CA GLU A 61 -7.23 4.22 -8.08
C GLU A 61 -6.54 4.97 -9.23
N LEU A 62 -5.26 4.69 -9.47
CA LEU A 62 -4.44 5.40 -10.45
C LEU A 62 -4.14 4.61 -11.72
N VAL A 63 -4.50 3.33 -11.77
CA VAL A 63 -4.18 2.45 -12.91
C VAL A 63 -5.45 1.93 -13.57
N PRO A 64 -5.39 1.59 -14.87
CA PRO A 64 -6.48 0.89 -15.53
C PRO A 64 -6.78 -0.47 -14.90
N GLU A 65 -8.03 -0.94 -15.02
CA GLU A 65 -8.48 -2.21 -14.41
C GLU A 65 -7.61 -3.42 -14.77
N TRP A 66 -7.12 -3.49 -16.03
CA TRP A 66 -6.25 -4.59 -16.47
C TRP A 66 -4.91 -4.63 -15.72
N ALA A 67 -4.40 -3.47 -15.28
CA ALA A 67 -3.19 -3.35 -14.48
C ALA A 67 -3.48 -3.51 -12.97
N ALA A 68 -4.71 -3.19 -12.54
CA ALA A 68 -5.13 -3.29 -11.15
C ALA A 68 -5.27 -4.73 -10.65
N LEU A 69 -5.42 -5.73 -11.52
CA LEU A 69 -5.61 -7.13 -11.12
C LEU A 69 -4.56 -7.64 -10.11
N THR A 70 -3.29 -7.26 -10.30
CA THR A 70 -2.22 -7.66 -9.37
C THR A 70 -2.32 -6.91 -8.04
N LEU A 71 -2.74 -5.64 -8.07
CA LEU A 71 -2.93 -4.83 -6.87
C LEU A 71 -4.12 -5.32 -6.04
N TRP A 72 -5.20 -5.78 -6.68
CA TRP A 72 -6.33 -6.42 -6.02
C TRP A 72 -5.93 -7.70 -5.27
N LYS A 73 -5.04 -8.52 -5.85
CA LYS A 73 -4.48 -9.70 -5.16
C LYS A 73 -3.60 -9.32 -3.97
N MET A 74 -2.81 -8.25 -4.12
CA MET A 74 -2.00 -7.73 -3.01
C MET A 74 -2.87 -7.16 -1.89
N LEU A 75 -3.97 -6.49 -2.22
CA LEU A 75 -5.00 -6.05 -1.28
C LEU A 75 -5.63 -7.23 -0.54
N GLU A 76 -6.02 -8.28 -1.25
CA GLU A 76 -6.60 -9.49 -0.65
C GLU A 76 -5.65 -10.10 0.38
N THR A 77 -4.37 -10.26 0.01
CA THR A 77 -3.35 -10.76 0.94
C THR A 77 -3.14 -9.81 2.13
N ALA A 78 -3.08 -8.50 1.89
CA ALA A 78 -2.88 -7.50 2.95
C ALA A 78 -4.10 -7.34 3.88
N THR A 79 -5.25 -7.91 3.53
CA THR A 79 -6.51 -7.78 4.27
C THR A 79 -7.02 -9.13 4.81
N GLU A 80 -6.24 -10.20 4.67
CA GLU A 80 -6.65 -11.57 5.01
C GLU A 80 -7.13 -11.73 6.46
N ASP A 81 -6.47 -11.06 7.40
CA ASP A 81 -6.81 -11.08 8.83
C ASP A 81 -7.91 -10.08 9.22
N GLN A 82 -8.47 -9.34 8.26
CA GLN A 82 -9.48 -8.30 8.47
C GLN A 82 -10.73 -8.60 7.63
N PRO A 83 -11.68 -9.41 8.13
CA PRO A 83 -12.82 -9.91 7.34
C PRO A 83 -13.65 -8.81 6.67
N SER A 84 -13.82 -7.66 7.34
CA SER A 84 -14.56 -6.51 6.77
C SER A 84 -13.85 -5.88 5.59
N TRP A 85 -12.51 -5.89 5.58
CA TRP A 85 -11.70 -5.38 4.48
C TRP A 85 -11.67 -6.41 3.35
N ALA A 86 -11.47 -7.70 3.67
CA ALA A 86 -11.47 -8.79 2.70
C ALA A 86 -12.79 -8.86 1.90
N GLU A 87 -13.94 -8.67 2.56
CA GLU A 87 -15.24 -8.58 1.88
C GLU A 87 -15.26 -7.42 0.86
N ALA A 88 -14.82 -6.24 1.28
CA ALA A 88 -14.78 -5.06 0.41
C ALA A 88 -13.79 -5.22 -0.76
N VAL A 89 -12.67 -5.92 -0.55
CA VAL A 89 -11.72 -6.32 -1.60
C VAL A 89 -12.35 -7.30 -2.58
N GLY A 90 -13.05 -8.33 -2.09
CA GLY A 90 -13.75 -9.31 -2.93
C GLY A 90 -14.83 -8.68 -3.81
N GLN A 91 -15.50 -7.64 -3.30
CA GLN A 91 -16.47 -6.83 -4.05
C GLN A 91 -15.81 -5.77 -4.95
N LYS A 92 -14.48 -5.60 -4.86
CA LYS A 92 -13.72 -4.50 -5.48
C LYS A 92 -14.31 -3.10 -5.17
N SER A 93 -14.87 -2.92 -3.97
CA SER A 93 -15.56 -1.69 -3.59
C SER A 93 -14.59 -0.64 -3.07
N ILE A 94 -14.06 0.18 -3.99
CA ILE A 94 -13.16 1.30 -3.64
C ILE A 94 -13.78 2.23 -2.59
N PRO A 95 -15.03 2.71 -2.69
CA PRO A 95 -15.62 3.59 -1.68
C PRO A 95 -15.65 2.95 -0.28
N ARG A 96 -15.99 1.66 -0.20
CA ARG A 96 -16.02 0.93 1.07
C ARG A 96 -14.62 0.75 1.67
N LEU A 97 -13.62 0.44 0.83
CA LEU A 97 -12.24 0.33 1.28
C LEU A 97 -11.67 1.67 1.77
N ARG A 98 -12.03 2.78 1.12
CA ARG A 98 -11.64 4.13 1.60
C ARG A 98 -12.20 4.44 2.98
N GLU A 99 -13.46 4.08 3.23
CA GLU A 99 -14.09 4.25 4.55
C GLU A 99 -13.37 3.40 5.61
N LEU A 100 -13.19 2.11 5.33
CA LEU A 100 -12.58 1.15 6.26
C LEU A 100 -11.11 1.48 6.58
N LEU A 101 -10.32 1.81 5.57
CA LEU A 101 -8.89 2.13 5.73
C LEU A 101 -8.65 3.57 6.21
N GLY A 102 -9.57 4.49 5.87
CA GLY A 102 -9.55 5.87 6.36
C GLY A 102 -9.82 5.97 7.86
N GLY A 103 -10.63 5.06 8.42
CA GLY A 103 -10.83 4.93 9.87
C GLY A 103 -9.62 4.33 10.61
N ALA A 104 -8.82 3.50 9.93
CA ALA A 104 -7.64 2.84 10.51
C ALA A 104 -6.35 3.68 10.46
N ALA A 105 -6.30 4.72 9.63
CA ALA A 105 -5.13 5.61 9.48
C ALA A 105 -5.01 6.71 10.55
N VAL A 106 -5.90 6.72 11.56
CA VAL A 106 -5.93 7.71 12.65
C VAL A 106 -5.88 7.06 14.03
N GLU A 107 -5.05 6.04 14.22
CA GLU A 107 -4.49 5.83 15.56
C GLU A 107 -3.20 6.64 15.66
N PRO A 108 -3.19 7.77 16.40
CA PRO A 108 -1.94 8.47 16.67
C PRO A 108 -1.01 7.48 17.38
N VAL A 109 0.24 7.39 16.91
CA VAL A 109 1.31 6.79 17.71
C VAL A 109 1.40 7.61 18.99
N VAL A 110 0.80 7.10 20.06
CA VAL A 110 0.94 7.68 21.40
C VAL A 110 2.37 7.39 21.86
N VAL A 111 3.17 8.44 21.93
CA VAL A 111 4.37 8.54 22.78
C VAL A 111 4.24 9.76 23.64
#